data_AF-A0A8J6ULE6-F1
#
_entry.id   AF-A0A8J6ULE6-F1
#
_cell.length_a   1.000
_cell.length_b   1.000
_cell.length_c   1.000
_cell.angle_alpha   90.00
_cell.angle_beta   90.00
_cell.angle_gamma   90.00
#
_symmetry.space_group_name_H-M   'P 1'
#
loop_
_entity.id
_entity.type
_entity.pdbx_description
1 polymer ?
#
loop_
_entity_poly.entity_id
_entity_poly.type
_entity_poly.pdbx_seq_one_letter_code
_entity_poly.pdbx_strand_id
1 'polypeptide(L)'
;MIAASVFAVENHPGYPLLPLEEMRISVYTKAFAERFGLPAPAPGTEPDGGLEAIEFAIEKGRFAPYYYLNIYLYVDSSLPIKYPEEGVAGEKYMLIKGTHFFGRSHDMWMSWPEEDRLHFNERQGSYHRKANLATMDYIPGKKGATTSLYYREFHKDILPGLAYIKLDCSPPSVMIDRPIINVGIWLQVESQVDYRSRIEIDTDDFLKFAIPDGVFKEVRKQSLRARKANETMDILMREPKQAVK
;
A
#
# COMPACT_ATOMS: atom_id res chain seq x y z
N MET A 1 -15.33 21.49 9.97
CA MET A 1 -15.42 22.06 8.60
C MET A 1 -14.90 21.14 7.48
N ILE A 2 -14.12 20.06 7.75
CA ILE A 2 -13.56 19.16 6.71
C ILE A 2 -14.57 18.11 6.20
N ALA A 3 -15.50 17.65 7.03
CA ALA A 3 -16.50 16.66 6.60
C ALA A 3 -17.40 17.18 5.47
N ALA A 4 -17.81 18.46 5.53
CA ALA A 4 -18.67 19.07 4.52
C ALA A 4 -18.00 19.20 3.14
N SER A 5 -16.66 19.34 3.08
CA SER A 5 -15.94 19.42 1.80
C SER A 5 -15.72 18.06 1.15
N VAL A 6 -15.55 16.97 1.92
CA VAL A 6 -15.39 15.61 1.36
C VAL A 6 -16.72 15.13 0.77
N PHE A 7 -17.84 15.28 1.47
CA PHE A 7 -19.18 14.90 0.98
C PHE A 7 -19.61 15.69 -0.29
N ALA A 8 -19.15 16.93 -0.45
CA ALA A 8 -19.43 17.73 -1.63
C ALA A 8 -18.65 17.28 -2.88
N VAL A 9 -17.49 16.63 -2.71
CA VAL A 9 -16.67 16.11 -3.82
C VAL A 9 -17.19 14.77 -4.32
N GLU A 10 -17.69 13.89 -3.43
CA GLU A 10 -18.20 12.57 -3.82
C GLU A 10 -19.45 12.64 -4.70
N ASN A 11 -20.24 13.71 -4.56
CA ASN A 11 -21.44 13.95 -5.36
C ASN A 11 -21.20 14.91 -6.52
N HIS A 12 -19.94 15.25 -6.82
CA HIS A 12 -19.64 16.11 -7.96
C HIS A 12 -19.93 15.34 -9.26
N PRO A 13 -20.72 15.88 -10.22
CA PRO A 13 -21.09 15.17 -11.44
C PRO A 13 -19.89 14.82 -12.35
N GLY A 14 -18.72 15.43 -12.11
CA GLY A 14 -17.45 15.10 -12.77
C GLY A 14 -16.60 14.04 -12.04
N TYR A 15 -17.07 13.48 -10.91
CA TYR A 15 -16.31 12.50 -10.14
C TYR A 15 -16.26 11.15 -10.89
N PRO A 16 -15.07 10.66 -11.28
CA PRO A 16 -14.97 9.39 -12.01
C PRO A 16 -15.30 8.22 -11.08
N LEU A 17 -16.46 7.59 -11.29
CA LEU A 17 -16.85 6.36 -10.60
C LEU A 17 -16.17 5.16 -11.27
N LEU A 18 -15.46 4.37 -10.47
CA LEU A 18 -14.83 3.12 -10.91
C LEU A 18 -15.65 1.91 -10.44
N PRO A 19 -15.72 0.82 -11.22
CA PRO A 19 -16.39 -0.41 -10.81
C PRO A 19 -15.50 -1.18 -9.82
N LEU A 20 -15.45 -0.72 -8.56
CA LEU A 20 -14.46 -1.20 -7.58
C LEU A 20 -14.51 -2.71 -7.33
N GLU A 21 -15.71 -3.30 -7.35
CA GLU A 21 -15.88 -4.76 -7.19
C GLU A 21 -15.25 -5.56 -8.33
N GLU A 22 -15.26 -5.03 -9.55
CA GLU A 22 -14.61 -5.66 -10.71
C GLU A 22 -13.10 -5.39 -10.76
N MET A 23 -12.62 -4.45 -9.94
CA MET A 23 -11.22 -4.05 -9.83
C MET A 23 -10.52 -4.74 -8.66
N ARG A 24 -10.88 -6.02 -8.47
CA ARG A 24 -10.24 -6.95 -7.54
C ARG A 24 -9.61 -8.10 -8.31
N ILE A 25 -8.40 -8.49 -7.92
CA ILE A 25 -7.67 -9.60 -8.53
C ILE A 25 -7.09 -10.44 -7.41
N SER A 26 -7.50 -11.70 -7.33
CA SER A 26 -7.03 -12.64 -6.31
C SER A 26 -6.27 -13.80 -6.92
N VAL A 27 -5.19 -14.23 -6.28
CA VAL A 27 -4.59 -15.56 -6.49
C VAL A 27 -4.32 -16.24 -5.16
N TYR A 28 -4.37 -17.57 -5.16
CA TYR A 28 -4.30 -18.37 -3.94
C TYR A 28 -3.82 -19.79 -4.24
N THR A 29 -3.32 -20.48 -3.22
CA THR A 29 -2.91 -21.88 -3.30
C THR A 29 -4.13 -22.79 -3.35
N LYS A 30 -3.96 -24.03 -3.83
CA LYS A 30 -5.01 -25.05 -3.73
C LYS A 30 -5.44 -25.32 -2.29
N ALA A 31 -4.50 -25.34 -1.35
CA ALA A 31 -4.78 -25.57 0.07
C ALA A 31 -5.66 -24.46 0.66
N PHE A 32 -5.37 -23.20 0.31
CA PHE A 32 -6.20 -22.07 0.69
C PHE A 32 -7.61 -22.18 0.07
N ALA A 33 -7.70 -22.55 -1.22
CA ALA A 33 -8.98 -22.73 -1.89
C ALA A 33 -9.84 -23.81 -1.22
N GLU A 34 -9.27 -24.97 -0.92
CA GLU A 34 -9.95 -26.07 -0.24
C GLU A 34 -10.44 -25.66 1.16
N ARG A 35 -9.57 -24.99 1.93
CA ARG A 35 -9.87 -24.53 3.30
C ARG A 35 -11.08 -23.60 3.36
N PHE A 36 -11.27 -22.74 2.36
CA PHE A 36 -12.32 -21.72 2.34
C PHE A 36 -13.46 -22.01 1.35
N GLY A 37 -13.48 -23.19 0.74
CA GLY A 37 -14.52 -23.58 -0.23
C GLY A 37 -14.53 -22.72 -1.50
N LEU A 38 -13.36 -22.25 -1.94
CA LEU A 38 -13.18 -21.48 -3.17
C LEU A 38 -12.99 -22.40 -4.39
N PRO A 39 -13.23 -21.93 -5.62
CA PRO A 39 -12.87 -22.65 -6.83
C PRO A 39 -11.36 -22.98 -6.88
N ALA A 40 -10.99 -24.07 -7.53
CA ALA A 40 -9.58 -24.40 -7.72
C ALA A 40 -8.85 -23.30 -8.51
N PRO A 41 -7.62 -22.91 -8.12
CA PRO A 41 -6.85 -21.92 -8.84
C PRO A 41 -6.46 -22.42 -10.23
N ALA A 42 -6.28 -21.50 -11.17
CA ALA A 42 -5.79 -21.83 -12.50
C ALA A 42 -4.36 -22.40 -12.42
N PRO A 43 -3.97 -23.33 -13.31
CA PRO A 43 -2.61 -23.86 -13.33
C PRO A 43 -1.58 -22.74 -13.52
N GLY A 44 -0.53 -22.73 -12.68
CA GLY A 44 0.57 -21.77 -12.76
C GLY A 44 0.26 -20.38 -12.19
N THR A 45 -0.87 -20.20 -11.50
CA THR A 45 -1.20 -18.95 -10.79
C THR A 45 -1.03 -19.04 -9.27
N GLU A 46 -0.66 -20.22 -8.77
CA GLU A 46 -0.49 -20.45 -7.33
C GLU A 46 0.70 -19.64 -6.81
N PRO A 47 0.53 -18.89 -5.69
CA PRO A 47 1.64 -18.26 -4.99
C PRO A 47 2.54 -19.29 -4.29
N ASP A 48 3.75 -18.88 -3.92
CA ASP A 48 4.77 -19.71 -3.28
C ASP A 48 5.42 -19.03 -2.05
N GLY A 49 6.44 -19.67 -1.47
CA GLY A 49 7.25 -19.08 -0.39
C GLY A 49 6.51 -18.85 0.93
N GLY A 50 5.40 -19.57 1.16
CA GLY A 50 4.54 -19.39 2.34
C GLY A 50 3.45 -18.32 2.17
N LEU A 51 3.27 -17.76 0.97
CA LEU A 51 2.09 -16.98 0.62
C LEU A 51 0.96 -17.92 0.24
N GLU A 52 -0.13 -17.89 0.99
CA GLU A 52 -1.32 -18.75 0.78
C GLU A 52 -2.34 -18.08 -0.14
N ALA A 53 -2.51 -16.77 -0.02
CA ALA A 53 -3.34 -15.98 -0.91
C ALA A 53 -2.89 -14.52 -0.96
N ILE A 54 -3.18 -13.88 -2.10
CA ILE A 54 -3.03 -12.46 -2.30
C ILE A 54 -4.21 -11.90 -3.07
N GLU A 55 -4.73 -10.77 -2.62
CA GLU A 55 -5.73 -9.98 -3.35
C GLU A 55 -5.20 -8.56 -3.57
N PHE A 56 -5.34 -8.08 -4.80
CA PHE A 56 -5.16 -6.69 -5.16
C PHE A 56 -6.53 -6.07 -5.36
N ALA A 57 -6.80 -4.94 -4.71
CA ALA A 57 -8.06 -4.23 -4.89
C ALA A 57 -7.81 -2.74 -5.08
N ILE A 58 -8.48 -2.13 -6.05
CA ILE A 58 -8.62 -0.68 -6.06
C ILE A 58 -9.73 -0.29 -5.10
N GLU A 59 -9.41 0.55 -4.12
CA GLU A 59 -10.38 1.05 -3.16
C GLU A 59 -10.36 2.56 -3.11
N LYS A 60 -11.50 3.15 -2.75
CA LYS A 60 -11.58 4.58 -2.49
C LYS A 60 -11.07 4.86 -1.07
N GLY A 61 -10.25 5.89 -0.93
CA GLY A 61 -9.79 6.37 0.36
C GLY A 61 -10.95 6.81 1.24
N ARG A 62 -11.00 6.32 2.48
CA ARG A 62 -12.08 6.67 3.43
C ARG A 62 -12.11 8.16 3.79
N PHE A 63 -10.95 8.82 3.77
CA PHE A 63 -10.79 10.21 4.23
C PHE A 63 -10.10 11.11 3.21
N ALA A 64 -9.94 10.62 1.99
CA ALA A 64 -9.37 11.35 0.87
C ALA A 64 -10.10 10.88 -0.39
N PRO A 65 -10.48 11.77 -1.31
CA PRO A 65 -11.27 11.40 -2.47
C PRO A 65 -10.51 10.51 -3.47
N TYR A 66 -9.27 10.11 -3.20
CA TYR A 66 -8.44 9.34 -4.12
C TYR A 66 -8.69 7.84 -4.04
N TYR A 67 -8.45 7.16 -5.16
CA TYR A 67 -8.34 5.72 -5.22
C TYR A 67 -6.94 5.26 -4.84
N TYR A 68 -6.83 4.12 -4.19
CA TYR A 68 -5.61 3.47 -3.72
C TYR A 68 -5.56 2.01 -4.18
N LEU A 69 -4.36 1.50 -4.39
CA LEU A 69 -4.14 0.07 -4.56
C LEU A 69 -3.94 -0.54 -3.18
N ASN A 70 -4.87 -1.39 -2.74
CA ASN A 70 -4.74 -2.20 -1.55
C ASN A 70 -4.27 -3.59 -1.94
N ILE A 71 -3.43 -4.17 -1.09
CA ILE A 71 -2.85 -5.49 -1.26
C ILE A 71 -3.09 -6.25 0.02
N TYR A 72 -3.86 -7.33 -0.07
CA TYR A 72 -4.20 -8.22 1.02
C TYR A 72 -3.36 -9.47 0.89
N LEU A 73 -2.63 -9.81 1.94
CA LEU A 73 -1.77 -10.98 1.99
C LEU A 73 -2.28 -11.92 3.08
N TYR A 74 -2.37 -13.19 2.72
CA TYR A 74 -2.60 -14.30 3.64
C TYR A 74 -1.37 -15.19 3.57
N VAL A 75 -0.62 -15.24 4.66
CA VAL A 75 0.70 -15.89 4.70
C VAL A 75 0.77 -16.90 5.84
N ASP A 76 1.62 -17.89 5.72
CA ASP A 76 1.92 -18.82 6.81
C ASP A 76 2.40 -18.02 8.05
N SER A 77 1.68 -18.21 9.16
CA SER A 77 1.96 -17.53 10.43
C SER A 77 3.35 -17.82 11.02
N SER A 78 4.02 -18.89 10.57
CA SER A 78 5.36 -19.28 11.01
C SER A 78 6.47 -18.48 10.34
N LEU A 79 6.18 -17.73 9.27
CA LEU A 79 7.18 -16.92 8.59
C LEU A 79 7.73 -15.83 9.53
N PRO A 80 9.05 -15.56 9.52
CA PRO A 80 9.68 -14.59 10.40
C PRO A 80 9.46 -13.16 9.89
N ILE A 81 8.21 -12.71 9.78
CA ILE A 81 7.85 -11.36 9.32
C ILE A 81 7.98 -10.39 10.49
N LYS A 82 8.67 -9.26 10.27
CA LYS A 82 8.75 -8.17 11.24
C LYS A 82 7.46 -7.35 11.23
N TYR A 83 6.47 -7.79 12.00
CA TYR A 83 5.20 -7.09 12.16
C TYR A 83 5.35 -5.75 12.89
N PRO A 84 4.44 -4.78 12.68
CA PRO A 84 4.35 -3.59 13.52
C PRO A 84 4.21 -3.92 15.02
N GLU A 85 4.81 -3.09 15.88
CA GLU A 85 4.60 -3.15 17.33
C GLU A 85 3.19 -2.61 17.64
N GLU A 86 2.28 -3.46 18.15
CA GLU A 86 0.88 -3.19 18.58
C GLU A 86 -0.26 -3.40 17.55
N GLY A 87 -1.36 -3.96 18.05
CA GLY A 87 -2.49 -4.53 17.31
C GLY A 87 -3.24 -3.56 16.42
N VAL A 88 -3.57 -4.04 15.21
CA VAL A 88 -4.17 -3.31 14.10
C VAL A 88 -3.38 -2.04 13.79
N ALA A 89 -2.53 -2.10 12.77
CA ALA A 89 -2.00 -0.90 12.11
C ALA A 89 -3.09 -0.11 11.36
N GLY A 90 -4.31 -0.03 11.92
CA GLY A 90 -5.31 0.95 11.54
C GLY A 90 -4.80 2.29 12.01
N GLU A 91 -4.74 3.23 11.08
CA GLU A 91 -4.26 4.59 11.29
C GLU A 91 -4.49 5.09 12.72
N LYS A 92 -3.42 5.50 13.41
CA LYS A 92 -3.53 6.66 14.30
C LYS A 92 -3.86 7.86 13.43
N TYR A 93 -5.11 7.89 12.93
CA TYR A 93 -5.75 9.05 12.32
C TYR A 93 -5.90 10.21 13.31
N MET A 94 -5.56 9.99 14.57
CA MET A 94 -5.31 10.99 15.59
C MET A 94 -3.84 10.85 15.99
N LEU A 95 -2.92 11.47 15.28
CA LEU A 95 -2.25 12.67 15.80
C LEU A 95 -1.60 13.50 14.66
N ILE A 96 -1.68 13.02 13.41
CA ILE A 96 -0.70 13.39 12.38
C ILE A 96 -1.29 13.39 10.96
N LYS A 97 -2.50 13.90 10.80
CA LYS A 97 -2.71 14.80 9.65
C LYS A 97 -2.15 16.16 10.05
N GLY A 98 -1.62 16.92 9.07
CA GLY A 98 -1.12 18.30 9.21
C GLY A 98 -2.18 19.33 9.61
N THR A 99 -3.04 18.99 10.55
CA THR A 99 -4.07 19.84 11.16
C THR A 99 -3.68 20.34 12.55
N HIS A 100 -2.49 20.01 13.05
CA HIS A 100 -1.93 20.64 14.25
C HIS A 100 -0.96 21.77 13.84
N PHE A 101 -0.99 22.86 14.60
CA PHE A 101 -0.50 24.21 14.27
C PHE A 101 0.95 24.31 13.75
N PHE A 102 1.78 23.28 13.96
CA PHE A 102 3.24 23.40 13.85
C PHE A 102 3.89 22.82 12.58
N GLY A 103 3.20 22.00 11.76
CA GLY A 103 3.84 21.24 10.65
C GLY A 103 3.01 21.11 9.38
N ARG A 104 2.47 22.22 8.85
CA ARG A 104 1.55 22.26 7.70
C ARG A 104 2.21 22.14 6.31
N SER A 105 3.53 22.29 6.19
CA SER A 105 4.27 22.16 4.92
C SER A 105 5.65 21.52 5.15
N HIS A 106 6.20 20.90 4.10
CA HIS A 106 7.56 20.34 4.10
C HIS A 106 8.59 21.41 4.49
N ASP A 107 8.44 22.64 3.99
CA ASP A 107 9.33 23.76 4.29
C ASP A 107 9.29 24.15 5.77
N MET A 108 8.12 24.05 6.42
CA MET A 108 7.98 24.34 7.84
C MET A 108 8.48 23.18 8.72
N TRP A 109 8.38 21.95 8.25
CA TRP A 109 9.03 20.81 8.91
C TRP A 109 10.57 20.92 8.83
N MET A 110 11.11 21.35 7.69
CA MET A 110 12.55 21.55 7.51
C MET A 110 13.13 22.71 8.32
N SER A 111 12.30 23.68 8.74
CA SER A 111 12.73 24.80 9.58
C SER A 111 12.74 24.47 11.09
N TRP A 112 12.27 23.29 11.48
CA TRP A 112 12.35 22.84 12.87
C TRP A 112 13.79 22.47 13.27
N PRO A 113 14.16 22.63 14.55
CA PRO A 113 15.40 22.07 15.09
C PRO A 113 15.52 20.57 14.78
N GLU A 114 16.75 20.10 14.54
CA GLU A 114 17.00 18.70 14.17
C GLU A 114 16.49 17.70 15.22
N GLU A 115 16.70 18.00 16.50
CA GLU A 115 16.22 17.18 17.62
C GLU A 115 14.69 17.06 17.63
N ASP A 116 13.96 18.14 17.32
CA ASP A 116 12.49 18.14 17.23
C ASP A 116 11.99 17.38 16.01
N ARG A 117 12.70 17.45 14.88
CA ARG A 117 12.39 16.63 13.69
C ARG A 117 12.61 15.15 13.97
N LEU A 118 13.70 14.80 14.64
CA LEU A 118 14.00 13.43 15.04
C LEU A 118 12.96 12.91 16.03
N HIS A 119 12.66 13.68 17.09
CA HIS A 119 11.64 13.34 18.07
C HIS A 119 10.25 13.20 17.44
N PHE A 120 9.89 14.11 16.54
CA PHE A 120 8.65 14.03 15.79
C PHE A 120 8.61 12.80 14.90
N ASN A 121 9.67 12.50 14.12
CA ASN A 121 9.75 11.32 13.27
C ASN A 121 9.68 10.01 14.08
N GLU A 122 10.35 9.95 15.23
CA GLU A 122 10.33 8.81 16.15
C GLU A 122 8.93 8.57 16.72
N ARG A 123 8.19 9.65 17.02
CA ARG A 123 6.82 9.61 17.54
C ARG A 123 5.75 9.66 16.45
N GLN A 124 6.13 9.88 15.19
CA GLN A 124 5.18 10.07 14.10
C GLN A 124 4.43 8.79 13.75
N GLY A 125 4.85 7.64 14.28
CA GLY A 125 3.97 6.50 14.45
C GLY A 125 3.22 6.06 13.19
N SER A 126 3.68 6.41 11.98
CA SER A 126 3.47 5.57 10.82
C SER A 126 4.32 4.36 11.13
N TYR A 127 3.68 3.23 11.40
CA TYR A 127 4.39 2.00 11.74
C TYR A 127 5.20 1.55 10.52
N HIS A 128 6.41 2.09 10.40
CA HIS A 128 7.31 2.02 9.26
C HIS A 128 8.05 0.69 9.23
N ARG A 129 7.30 -0.43 9.26
CA ARG A 129 7.87 -1.68 8.78
C ARG A 129 8.04 -1.55 7.28
N LYS A 130 9.23 -1.87 6.76
CA LYS A 130 9.46 -1.78 5.32
C LYS A 130 8.73 -2.93 4.65
N ALA A 131 7.68 -2.58 3.92
CA ALA A 131 7.15 -3.40 2.85
C ALA A 131 7.41 -2.67 1.53
N ASN A 132 7.77 -3.40 0.49
CA ASN A 132 7.97 -2.83 -0.83
C ASN A 132 7.27 -3.67 -1.89
N LEU A 133 6.85 -3.01 -2.96
CA LEU A 133 6.57 -3.63 -4.24
C LEU A 133 7.80 -3.37 -5.11
N ALA A 134 8.56 -4.42 -5.43
CA ALA A 134 9.86 -4.28 -6.07
C ALA A 134 10.06 -5.35 -7.15
N THR A 135 10.94 -5.07 -8.10
CA THR A 135 11.43 -6.13 -8.98
C THR A 135 12.24 -7.13 -8.17
N MET A 136 12.12 -8.41 -8.48
CA MET A 136 12.84 -9.46 -7.75
C MET A 136 14.37 -9.36 -7.92
N ASP A 137 14.84 -8.60 -8.93
CA ASP A 137 16.24 -8.30 -9.19
C ASP A 137 16.68 -6.90 -8.72
N TYR A 138 15.88 -6.25 -7.87
CA TYR A 138 16.17 -4.91 -7.37
C TYR A 138 17.49 -4.90 -6.58
N ILE A 139 18.37 -3.97 -6.96
CA ILE A 139 19.63 -3.67 -6.28
C ILE A 139 19.68 -2.15 -6.08
N PRO A 140 19.75 -1.65 -4.82
CA PRO A 140 19.80 -0.22 -4.53
C PRO A 140 20.83 0.53 -5.39
N GLY A 141 20.40 1.61 -6.05
CA GLY A 141 21.25 2.45 -6.89
C GLY A 141 21.75 1.81 -8.19
N LYS A 142 21.40 0.55 -8.50
CA LYS A 142 22.01 -0.20 -9.62
C LYS A 142 21.00 -0.82 -10.58
N LYS A 143 19.97 -1.51 -10.09
CA LYS A 143 19.06 -2.31 -10.93
C LYS A 143 17.65 -2.35 -10.35
N GLY A 144 16.68 -2.52 -11.23
CA GLY A 144 15.29 -2.77 -10.84
C GLY A 144 14.56 -1.50 -10.41
N ALA A 145 13.37 -1.69 -9.86
CA ALA A 145 12.57 -0.62 -9.27
C ALA A 145 11.93 -1.10 -7.98
N THR A 146 11.65 -0.18 -7.07
CA THR A 146 10.99 -0.47 -5.79
C THR A 146 10.08 0.68 -5.43
N THR A 147 8.89 0.42 -4.90
CA THR A 147 8.05 1.42 -4.26
C THR A 147 7.67 0.94 -2.87
N SER A 148 7.67 1.86 -1.91
CA SER A 148 7.23 1.52 -0.56
C SER A 148 5.73 1.24 -0.52
N LEU A 149 5.36 0.28 0.31
CA LEU A 149 3.99 -0.06 0.68
C LEU A 149 3.77 0.31 2.14
N TYR A 150 2.58 0.78 2.48
CA TYR A 150 2.24 1.13 3.85
C TYR A 150 1.38 0.04 4.48
N TYR A 151 1.69 -0.34 5.71
CA TYR A 151 0.84 -1.25 6.49
C TYR A 151 -0.44 -0.54 6.91
N ARG A 152 -1.59 -1.17 6.66
CA ARG A 152 -2.94 -0.69 7.01
C ARG A 152 -3.66 -1.55 8.02
N GLU A 153 -3.35 -2.84 8.04
CA GLU A 153 -3.92 -3.79 8.97
C GLU A 153 -3.00 -5.01 9.01
N PHE A 154 -2.93 -5.68 10.16
CA PHE A 154 -2.27 -6.98 10.23
C PHE A 154 -2.82 -7.76 11.42
N HIS A 155 -2.87 -9.07 11.27
CA HIS A 155 -3.31 -10.03 12.28
C HIS A 155 -2.42 -11.27 12.17
N LYS A 156 -1.55 -11.51 13.16
CA LYS A 156 -0.58 -12.62 13.12
C LYS A 156 -1.24 -14.00 13.15
N ASP A 157 -2.40 -14.09 13.81
CA ASP A 157 -3.11 -15.34 14.04
C ASP A 157 -4.61 -15.16 13.74
N ILE A 158 -4.95 -14.65 12.55
CA ILE A 158 -6.36 -14.43 12.17
C ILE A 158 -7.12 -15.76 12.14
N LEU A 159 -6.43 -16.84 11.74
CA LEU A 159 -6.89 -18.21 11.77
C LEU A 159 -5.70 -19.13 12.10
N PRO A 160 -5.92 -20.39 12.55
CA PRO A 160 -4.83 -21.31 12.83
C PRO A 160 -3.89 -21.46 11.62
N GLY A 161 -2.61 -21.18 11.83
CA GLY A 161 -1.56 -21.29 10.81
C GLY A 161 -1.52 -20.15 9.79
N LEU A 162 -2.39 -19.14 9.89
CA LEU A 162 -2.55 -18.11 8.87
C LEU A 162 -2.47 -16.71 9.49
N ALA A 163 -1.55 -15.90 8.98
CA ALA A 163 -1.47 -14.48 9.24
C ALA A 163 -2.09 -13.68 8.09
N TYR A 164 -2.58 -12.49 8.40
CA TYR A 164 -3.15 -11.54 7.46
C TYR A 164 -2.41 -10.21 7.52
N ILE A 165 -2.18 -9.60 6.36
CA ILE A 165 -1.57 -8.28 6.22
C ILE A 165 -2.32 -7.51 5.13
N LYS A 166 -2.80 -6.31 5.44
CA LYS A 166 -3.26 -5.32 4.48
C LYS A 166 -2.19 -4.27 4.29
N LEU A 167 -1.74 -4.11 3.05
CA LEU A 167 -0.86 -3.04 2.62
C LEU A 167 -1.62 -2.12 1.67
N ASP A 168 -1.18 -0.88 1.55
CA ASP A 168 -1.62 -0.02 0.45
C ASP A 168 -0.48 0.82 -0.14
N CYS A 169 -0.77 1.34 -1.33
CA CYS A 169 0.00 2.40 -1.94
C CYS A 169 -0.91 3.25 -2.83
N SER A 170 -0.45 4.45 -3.16
CA SER A 170 -1.05 5.21 -4.27
C SER A 170 -1.02 4.33 -5.53
N PRO A 171 -2.07 4.33 -6.38
CA PRO A 171 -2.07 3.56 -7.61
C PRO A 171 -0.79 3.91 -8.36
N PRO A 172 0.05 2.91 -8.70
CA PRO A 172 1.47 3.10 -8.97
C PRO A 172 1.75 4.36 -9.79
N SER A 173 2.20 5.39 -9.09
CA SER A 173 2.66 6.63 -9.68
C SER A 173 4.19 6.57 -9.72
N VAL A 174 4.73 6.76 -10.93
CA VAL A 174 6.14 7.04 -11.26
C VAL A 174 7.10 5.85 -11.41
N MET A 175 7.01 4.74 -10.65
CA MET A 175 8.05 3.68 -10.74
C MET A 175 7.70 2.43 -11.57
N ILE A 176 6.44 2.28 -12.01
CA ILE A 176 5.98 1.14 -12.85
C ILE A 176 5.41 1.65 -14.19
N ASP A 177 5.92 2.78 -14.67
CA ASP A 177 5.56 3.30 -16.00
C ASP A 177 6.33 2.57 -17.12
N ARG A 178 7.39 1.82 -16.78
CA ARG A 178 8.07 0.90 -17.70
C ARG A 178 7.44 -0.50 -17.64
N PRO A 179 7.49 -1.30 -18.71
CA PRO A 179 7.12 -2.72 -18.68
C PRO A 179 8.13 -3.45 -17.78
N ILE A 180 7.76 -3.58 -16.51
CA ILE A 180 8.53 -4.31 -15.52
C ILE A 180 7.94 -5.72 -15.45
N ILE A 181 8.83 -6.72 -15.56
CA ILE A 181 8.53 -8.14 -15.37
C ILE A 181 9.11 -8.58 -14.03
N ASN A 182 8.62 -9.69 -13.48
CA ASN A 182 9.17 -10.29 -12.26
C ASN A 182 9.12 -9.33 -11.05
N VAL A 183 7.91 -8.87 -10.72
CA VAL A 183 7.64 -8.02 -9.54
C VAL A 183 7.20 -8.89 -8.38
N GLY A 184 7.60 -8.52 -7.17
CA GLY A 184 7.16 -9.18 -5.95
C GLY A 184 6.91 -8.20 -4.82
N ILE A 185 6.30 -8.72 -3.76
CA ILE A 185 6.11 -8.01 -2.51
C ILE A 185 7.18 -8.46 -1.54
N TRP A 186 7.86 -7.47 -0.97
CA TRP A 186 9.00 -7.67 -0.10
C TRP A 186 8.57 -7.27 1.30
N LEU A 187 8.54 -8.22 2.23
CA LEU A 187 8.25 -7.98 3.64
C LEU A 187 9.51 -8.15 4.46
N GLN A 188 9.83 -7.17 5.31
CA GLN A 188 11.02 -7.25 6.15
C GLN A 188 10.98 -8.47 7.08
N VAL A 189 12.09 -9.21 7.17
CA VAL A 189 12.26 -10.31 8.13
C VAL A 189 12.47 -9.78 9.55
N GLU A 190 12.10 -10.57 10.55
CA GLU A 190 12.39 -10.30 11.95
C GLU A 190 13.91 -10.31 12.16
N SER A 191 14.48 -9.11 12.26
CA SER A 191 15.90 -8.91 12.52
C SER A 191 16.13 -7.73 13.45
N GLN A 192 17.35 -7.64 13.98
CA GLN A 192 17.82 -6.51 14.80
C GLN A 192 17.94 -5.20 13.98
N VAL A 193 17.86 -5.28 12.65
CA VAL A 193 17.99 -4.11 11.78
C VAL A 193 16.69 -3.32 11.76
N ASP A 194 16.78 -2.05 12.12
CA ASP A 194 15.70 -1.09 12.01
C ASP A 194 15.91 -0.20 10.79
N TYR A 195 15.06 -0.36 9.78
CA TYR A 195 15.13 0.41 8.54
C TYR A 195 14.38 1.74 8.57
N ARG A 196 13.78 2.12 9.71
CA ARG A 196 13.03 3.38 9.84
C ARG A 196 13.87 4.63 9.55
N SER A 197 15.13 4.62 9.99
CA SER A 197 16.08 5.73 9.81
C SER A 197 17.09 5.51 8.68
N ARG A 198 16.98 4.40 7.94
CA ARG A 198 17.95 4.01 6.91
C ARG A 198 17.42 4.22 5.50
N ILE A 199 18.20 4.94 4.68
CA ILE A 199 17.94 5.14 3.25
C ILE A 199 18.22 3.85 2.48
N GLU A 200 19.39 3.25 2.72
CA GLU A 200 19.78 1.99 2.09
C GLU A 200 19.12 0.79 2.79
N ILE A 201 18.69 -0.18 1.98
CA ILE A 201 18.12 -1.44 2.44
C ILE A 201 19.04 -2.58 2.06
N ASP A 202 19.26 -3.53 2.97
CA ASP A 202 19.78 -4.85 2.59
C ASP A 202 18.63 -5.67 2.04
N THR A 203 18.76 -6.15 0.81
CA THR A 203 17.70 -6.93 0.17
C THR A 203 17.56 -8.33 0.74
N ASP A 204 18.54 -8.80 1.51
CA ASP A 204 18.52 -10.12 2.15
C ASP A 204 17.71 -10.12 3.45
N ASP A 205 17.43 -8.94 4.01
CA ASP A 205 16.52 -8.74 5.15
C ASP A 205 15.03 -8.76 4.76
N PHE A 206 14.67 -9.36 3.63
CA PHE A 206 13.29 -9.38 3.13
C PHE A 206 12.86 -10.76 2.64
N LEU A 207 11.67 -11.19 3.07
CA LEU A 207 10.90 -12.23 2.39
C LEU A 207 10.33 -11.64 1.10
N LYS A 208 10.52 -12.35 -0.01
CA LYS A 208 10.15 -11.87 -1.34
C LYS A 208 9.12 -12.83 -1.94
N PHE A 209 7.91 -12.33 -2.15
CA PHE A 209 6.81 -13.09 -2.74
C PHE A 209 6.62 -12.65 -4.18
N ALA A 210 6.95 -13.51 -5.14
CA ALA A 210 6.80 -13.18 -6.55
C ALA A 210 5.32 -13.11 -6.92
N ILE A 211 4.95 -12.09 -7.71
CA ILE A 211 3.61 -11.96 -8.27
C ILE A 211 3.66 -12.54 -9.69
N PRO A 212 2.79 -13.50 -10.04
CA PRO A 212 2.74 -14.01 -11.42
C PRO A 212 2.55 -12.88 -12.43
N ASP A 213 3.34 -12.87 -13.51
CA ASP A 213 3.35 -11.77 -14.49
C ASP A 213 1.96 -11.47 -15.08
N GLY A 214 1.13 -12.49 -15.29
CA GLY A 214 -0.24 -12.34 -15.78
C GLY A 214 -1.13 -11.56 -14.81
N VAL A 215 -1.01 -11.86 -13.50
CA VAL A 215 -1.70 -11.16 -12.42
C VAL A 215 -1.24 -9.71 -12.37
N PHE A 216 0.08 -9.50 -12.36
CA PHE A 216 0.65 -8.16 -12.28
C PHE A 216 0.25 -7.26 -13.46
N LYS A 217 0.16 -7.82 -14.67
CA LYS A 217 -0.34 -7.08 -15.85
C LYS A 217 -1.76 -6.56 -15.66
N GLU A 218 -2.67 -7.36 -15.10
CA GLU A 218 -4.05 -6.92 -14.85
C GLU A 218 -4.11 -5.90 -13.69
N VAL A 219 -3.33 -6.10 -12.62
CA VAL A 219 -3.19 -5.13 -11.51
C VAL A 219 -2.72 -3.77 -12.05
N ARG A 220 -1.72 -3.77 -12.94
CA ARG A 220 -1.21 -2.56 -13.58
C ARG A 220 -2.28 -1.86 -14.42
N LYS A 221 -3.04 -2.61 -15.22
CA LYS A 221 -4.14 -2.07 -16.03
C LYS A 221 -5.21 -1.41 -15.16
N GLN A 222 -5.63 -2.05 -14.07
CA GLN A 222 -6.61 -1.49 -13.13
C GLN A 222 -6.05 -0.26 -12.40
N SER A 223 -4.79 -0.32 -11.96
CA SER A 223 -4.09 0.80 -11.34
C SER A 223 -3.97 2.02 -12.25
N LEU A 224 -3.73 1.83 -13.55
CA LEU A 224 -3.70 2.94 -14.52
C LEU A 224 -5.07 3.61 -14.69
N ARG A 225 -6.17 2.84 -14.60
CA ARG A 225 -7.53 3.42 -14.58
C ARG A 225 -7.75 4.25 -13.32
N ALA A 226 -7.34 3.74 -12.16
CA ALA A 226 -7.43 4.44 -10.88
C ALA A 226 -6.60 5.73 -10.85
N ARG A 227 -5.38 5.69 -11.39
CA ARG A 227 -4.50 6.86 -11.54
C ARG A 227 -5.15 7.95 -12.39
N LYS A 228 -5.68 7.61 -13.56
CA LYS A 228 -6.39 8.58 -14.42
C LYS A 228 -7.58 9.21 -13.71
N ALA A 229 -8.33 8.42 -12.93
CA ALA A 229 -9.41 8.94 -12.11
C ALA A 229 -8.89 9.94 -11.06
N ASN A 230 -7.77 9.62 -10.38
CA ASN A 230 -7.11 10.53 -9.45
C ASN A 230 -6.64 11.83 -10.10
N GLU A 231 -6.06 11.77 -11.30
CA GLU A 231 -5.63 12.95 -12.07
C GLU A 231 -6.83 13.86 -12.43
N THR A 232 -7.97 13.29 -12.85
CA THR A 232 -9.20 14.06 -13.07
C THR A 232 -9.67 14.75 -11.78
N MET A 233 -9.60 14.05 -10.64
CA MET A 233 -9.97 14.64 -9.35
C MET A 233 -9.04 15.78 -8.94
N ASP A 234 -7.74 15.64 -9.18
CA ASP A 234 -6.78 16.73 -8.93
C ASP A 234 -7.11 17.98 -9.76
N ILE A 235 -7.50 17.82 -11.02
CA ILE A 235 -7.93 18.95 -11.87
C ILE A 235 -9.18 19.61 -11.27
N LEU A 236 -10.21 18.82 -10.95
CA LEU A 236 -11.46 19.32 -10.39
C LEU A 236 -11.28 20.02 -9.03
N MET A 237 -10.31 19.58 -8.22
CA MET A 237 -10.01 20.21 -6.93
C MET A 237 -9.15 21.47 -7.07
N ARG A 238 -8.37 21.60 -8.14
CA ARG A 238 -7.50 22.76 -8.39
C ARG A 238 -8.23 23.90 -9.08
N GLU A 239 -9.24 23.61 -9.90
CA GLU A 239 -10.09 24.64 -10.49
C GLU A 239 -10.94 25.29 -9.39
N PRO A 240 -10.67 26.55 -8.99
CA PRO A 240 -11.53 27.24 -8.04
C PRO A 240 -12.91 27.33 -8.68
N LYS A 241 -13.98 27.20 -7.88
CA LYS A 241 -15.34 27.52 -8.31
C LYS A 241 -15.40 28.96 -8.87
N GLN A 242 -15.07 29.14 -10.15
CA GLN A 242 -15.40 30.33 -10.92
C GLN A 242 -16.86 30.22 -11.35
N ALA A 243 -17.79 30.19 -10.39
CA ALA A 243 -19.21 30.38 -10.63
C ALA A 243 -19.97 30.31 -9.30
N VAL A 244 -20.00 31.42 -8.56
CA VAL A 244 -21.27 31.99 -8.07
C VAL A 244 -21.06 33.51 -8.03
N LYS A 245 -21.50 34.19 -9.10
CA LYS A 245 -21.90 35.60 -9.04
C LYS A 245 -23.41 35.63 -9.08
#